data_AF-Q9W2P0-F1
#
_entry.id   AF-Q9W2P0-F1
#
_cell.length_a   1.000
_cell.length_b   1.000
_cell.length_c   1.000
_cell.angle_alpha   90.00
_cell.angle_beta   90.00
_cell.angle_gamma   90.00
#
_symmetry.space_group_name_H-M   'P 1'
#
loop_
_entity.id
_entity.type
_entity.pdbx_description
1 polymer ?
#
loop_
_entity_poly.entity_id
_entity_poly.type
_entity_poly.pdbx_seq_one_letter_code
_entity_poly.pdbx_strand_id
1 'polypeptide(L)'
;MGDLLSNSEFFKKLGVDSSNQWILYDEQMEMFFKFLSGNITDANILTERQVLEREEMQRRGEWLSASDRELKLLQIEAESPGLLNYKQQDVDALTMSIEAIEDASRDYATLLEDMMTTKHSITKHLGEVECVTAELQLREKDLIAECQSKAKQLEELQQENCRLSAEAKKAFTAPQLPPLFMHQLPLEQYFHKCDSFMQYFTLYVKENFKIQDYDEFQSAEEDLGREKAKLEDLERGIQFYALSYIRTKAKVKATQCLIDQLDLGKIHCLSLTDMAREMHDLQLLNDYQLSNTHDTLLNDLTIHIQQHTQRRIELVLYENTKLKLERAVRRHESDKKLTKIISDALSNAELLWIAIQLDCDKKRNCLDTSEELRDQAQATWQRIQTMRSINASYQGICAQFVQEIANLLSAHLGQNIKATEAKACLFEYEKFGRLLSYSFQSMLNRKSCAAVQDQLAELKRLEQTLRPFVYDSPLEQPMFENVRYLSAIYNVTQQQTRLDESGRSLRKDFLENVVGRIERDKLYRYSVVLWIWFLTEPQRMMHAIDEVKKAAAAVIRPGGGLHRK
;
A
#
# COMPACT_ATOMS: atom_id res chain seq x y z
N MET A 1 12.71 -104.98 -30.13
CA MET A 1 13.61 -104.22 -29.22
C MET A 1 13.02 -102.87 -28.81
N GLY A 2 12.32 -102.11 -29.67
CA GLY A 2 11.76 -100.78 -29.34
C GLY A 2 10.54 -100.74 -28.40
N ASP A 3 9.53 -101.61 -28.59
CA ASP A 3 8.27 -101.55 -27.82
C ASP A 3 8.35 -102.07 -26.38
N LEU A 4 9.39 -102.82 -26.02
CA LEU A 4 9.59 -103.30 -24.64
C LEU A 4 10.23 -102.23 -23.74
N LEU A 5 10.91 -101.23 -24.32
CA LEU A 5 11.50 -100.12 -23.57
C LEU A 5 10.47 -99.04 -23.20
N SER A 6 9.41 -98.86 -23.99
CA SER A 6 8.34 -97.87 -23.69
C SER A 6 7.49 -98.26 -22.47
N ASN A 7 7.27 -99.55 -22.25
CA ASN A 7 6.55 -100.04 -21.06
C ASN A 7 7.43 -100.13 -19.79
N SER A 8 8.72 -99.80 -19.88
CA SER A 8 9.64 -99.91 -18.73
C SER A 8 9.23 -99.02 -17.54
N GLU A 9 8.61 -97.85 -17.78
CA GLU A 9 8.08 -97.01 -16.71
C GLU A 9 6.87 -97.63 -16.01
N PHE A 10 5.97 -98.27 -16.76
CA PHE A 10 4.82 -98.99 -16.21
C PHE A 10 5.29 -100.17 -15.33
N PHE A 11 6.28 -100.95 -15.78
CA PHE A 11 6.85 -102.05 -14.99
C PHE A 11 7.65 -101.58 -13.78
N LYS A 12 8.34 -100.43 -13.87
CA LYS A 12 8.98 -99.78 -12.70
C LYS A 12 7.95 -99.36 -11.67
N LYS A 13 6.82 -98.76 -12.09
CA LYS A 13 5.72 -98.39 -11.17
C LYS A 13 5.12 -99.61 -10.47
N LEU A 14 5.08 -100.76 -11.13
CA LEU A 14 4.63 -102.03 -10.55
C LEU A 14 5.69 -102.74 -9.66
N GLY A 15 6.90 -102.19 -9.53
CA GLY A 15 7.95 -102.75 -8.66
C GLY A 15 8.62 -104.03 -9.19
N VAL A 16 8.59 -104.28 -10.50
CA VAL A 16 9.26 -105.46 -11.09
C VAL A 16 10.77 -105.25 -11.07
N ASP A 17 11.49 -106.07 -10.31
CA ASP A 17 12.94 -105.95 -10.12
C ASP A 17 13.72 -106.25 -11.42
N SER A 18 14.77 -105.47 -11.67
CA SER A 18 15.56 -105.49 -12.92
C SER A 18 16.35 -106.80 -13.09
N SER A 19 16.47 -107.59 -12.02
CA SER A 19 17.12 -108.90 -11.96
C SER A 19 16.29 -110.02 -12.61
N ASN A 20 14.97 -109.84 -12.76
CA ASN A 20 14.04 -110.83 -13.32
C ASN A 20 13.59 -110.54 -14.76
N GLN A 21 14.43 -109.86 -15.54
CA GLN A 21 14.16 -109.55 -16.95
C GLN A 21 13.88 -110.79 -17.82
N TRP A 22 14.26 -111.99 -17.39
CA TRP A 22 13.95 -113.24 -18.09
C TRP A 22 12.44 -113.51 -18.22
N ILE A 23 11.62 -113.03 -17.28
CA ILE A 23 10.15 -113.20 -17.29
C ILE A 23 9.50 -112.48 -18.49
N LEU A 24 10.11 -111.39 -18.97
CA LEU A 24 9.63 -110.64 -20.13
C LEU A 24 9.88 -111.38 -21.46
N TYR A 25 10.68 -112.46 -21.45
CA TYR A 25 10.94 -113.30 -22.61
C TYR A 25 10.15 -114.61 -22.60
N ASP A 26 9.31 -114.84 -21.59
CA ASP A 26 8.33 -115.93 -21.58
C ASP A 26 7.07 -115.46 -22.35
N GLU A 27 6.73 -116.19 -23.42
CA GLU A 27 5.66 -115.85 -24.35
C GLU A 27 4.29 -115.75 -23.65
N GLN A 28 4.05 -116.54 -22.60
CA GLN A 28 2.82 -116.45 -21.80
C GLN A 28 2.76 -115.15 -20.97
N MET A 29 3.90 -114.74 -20.43
CA MET A 29 4.01 -113.55 -19.59
C MET A 29 3.98 -112.27 -20.43
N GLU A 30 4.52 -112.27 -21.65
CA GLU A 30 4.44 -111.13 -22.57
C GLU A 30 2.97 -110.75 -22.89
N MET A 31 2.11 -111.75 -23.15
CA MET A 31 0.68 -111.51 -23.39
C MET A 31 -0.03 -110.90 -22.17
N PHE A 32 0.26 -111.40 -20.97
CA PHE A 32 -0.30 -110.84 -19.74
C PHE A 32 0.09 -109.36 -19.56
N PHE A 33 1.36 -109.03 -19.75
CA PHE A 33 1.84 -107.66 -19.57
C PHE A 33 1.33 -106.69 -20.65
N LYS A 34 1.15 -107.14 -21.89
CA LYS A 34 0.45 -106.36 -22.93
C LYS A 34 -1.01 -106.08 -22.55
N PHE A 35 -1.74 -107.08 -22.05
CA PHE A 35 -3.10 -106.90 -21.55
C PHE A 35 -3.15 -105.89 -20.41
N LEU A 36 -2.22 -106.01 -19.46
CA LEU A 36 -2.11 -105.13 -18.30
C LEU A 36 -1.87 -103.68 -18.74
N SER A 37 -0.93 -103.43 -19.65
CA SER A 37 -0.63 -102.08 -20.15
C SER A 37 -1.76 -101.46 -20.99
N GLY A 38 -2.57 -102.28 -21.66
CA GLY A 38 -3.63 -101.81 -22.56
C GLY A 38 -4.96 -101.56 -21.87
N ASN A 39 -5.29 -102.38 -20.86
CA ASN A 39 -6.60 -102.34 -20.20
C ASN A 39 -6.57 -101.72 -18.81
N ILE A 40 -5.40 -101.54 -18.20
CA ILE A 40 -5.26 -100.94 -16.87
C ILE A 40 -4.59 -99.57 -16.99
N THR A 41 -5.30 -98.54 -16.52
CA THR A 41 -4.91 -97.13 -16.50
C THR A 41 -5.03 -96.61 -15.07
N ASP A 42 -4.35 -95.50 -14.74
CA ASP A 42 -4.44 -94.88 -13.42
C ASP A 42 -5.90 -94.53 -13.02
N ALA A 43 -6.81 -94.38 -13.98
CA ALA A 43 -8.24 -94.12 -13.73
C ALA A 43 -9.08 -95.38 -13.43
N ASN A 44 -8.61 -96.58 -13.76
CA ASN A 44 -9.37 -97.83 -13.59
C ASN A 44 -8.71 -98.82 -12.61
N ILE A 45 -7.46 -98.57 -12.22
CA ILE A 45 -6.83 -99.32 -11.15
C ILE A 45 -7.46 -98.89 -9.83
N LEU A 46 -8.05 -99.84 -9.11
CA LEU A 46 -8.59 -99.56 -7.80
C LEU A 46 -7.42 -99.29 -6.86
N THR A 47 -7.43 -98.11 -6.24
CA THR A 47 -6.54 -97.83 -5.11
C THR A 47 -6.83 -98.82 -3.98
N GLU A 48 -5.82 -99.12 -3.16
CA GLU A 48 -5.98 -99.99 -1.99
C GLU A 48 -7.16 -99.54 -1.11
N ARG A 49 -7.33 -98.22 -0.97
CA ARG A 49 -8.48 -97.62 -0.30
C ARG A 49 -9.82 -98.00 -0.93
N GLN A 50 -9.95 -97.93 -2.26
CA GLN A 50 -11.18 -98.31 -2.95
C GLN A 50 -11.46 -99.81 -2.88
N VAL A 51 -10.41 -100.65 -2.86
CA VAL A 51 -10.56 -102.09 -2.65
C VAL A 51 -11.08 -102.36 -1.24
N LEU A 52 -10.51 -101.72 -0.22
CA LEU A 52 -10.98 -101.83 1.16
C LEU A 52 -12.41 -101.31 1.32
N GLU A 53 -12.75 -100.16 0.72
CA GLU A 53 -14.10 -99.61 0.74
C GLU A 53 -15.11 -100.56 0.07
N ARG A 54 -14.73 -101.20 -1.04
CA ARG A 54 -15.54 -102.24 -1.70
C ARG A 54 -15.75 -103.45 -0.79
N GLU A 55 -14.69 -103.98 -0.17
CA GLU A 55 -14.79 -105.11 0.75
C GLU A 55 -15.66 -104.78 1.97
N GLU A 56 -15.56 -103.56 2.47
CA GLU A 56 -16.36 -103.08 3.58
C GLU A 56 -17.84 -102.92 3.19
N MET A 57 -18.14 -102.35 2.02
CA MET A 57 -19.51 -102.29 1.49
C MET A 57 -20.09 -103.68 1.25
N GLN A 58 -19.29 -104.64 0.76
CA GLN A 58 -19.71 -106.03 0.63
C GLN A 58 -19.99 -106.67 1.99
N ARG A 59 -19.14 -106.43 3.00
CA ARG A 59 -19.37 -106.90 4.38
C ARG A 59 -20.63 -106.30 5.02
N ARG A 60 -20.95 -105.05 4.71
CA ARG A 60 -22.18 -104.37 5.17
C ARG A 60 -23.44 -104.80 4.41
N GLY A 61 -23.30 -105.55 3.32
CA GLY A 61 -24.42 -105.89 2.44
C GLY A 61 -24.96 -104.71 1.62
N GLU A 62 -24.20 -103.61 1.56
CA GLU A 62 -24.57 -102.38 0.84
C GLU A 62 -24.12 -102.42 -0.63
N TRP A 63 -23.44 -103.49 -1.04
CA TRP A 63 -22.94 -103.62 -2.41
C TRP A 63 -24.06 -103.96 -3.39
N LEU A 64 -24.48 -102.96 -4.16
CA LEU A 64 -25.56 -103.08 -5.12
C LEU A 64 -25.16 -103.94 -6.33
N SER A 65 -26.05 -104.86 -6.71
CA SER A 65 -25.94 -105.57 -7.99
C SER A 65 -26.05 -104.58 -9.17
N ALA A 66 -25.67 -105.02 -10.38
CA ALA A 66 -25.76 -104.14 -11.55
C ALA A 66 -27.19 -103.66 -11.81
N SER A 67 -28.18 -104.55 -11.63
CA SER A 67 -29.60 -104.23 -11.74
C SER A 67 -30.08 -103.26 -10.66
N ASP A 68 -29.64 -103.43 -9.41
CA ASP A 68 -30.06 -102.54 -8.32
C ASP A 68 -29.48 -101.13 -8.48
N ARG A 69 -28.27 -101.00 -9.05
CA ARG A 69 -27.65 -99.71 -9.37
C ARG A 69 -28.45 -98.94 -10.41
N GLU A 70 -28.87 -99.61 -11.48
CA GLU A 70 -29.65 -98.98 -12.54
C GLU A 70 -31.02 -98.49 -12.02
N LEU A 71 -31.65 -99.29 -11.16
CA LEU A 71 -32.91 -98.94 -10.50
C LEU A 71 -32.73 -97.75 -9.54
N LYS A 72 -31.63 -97.70 -8.78
CA LYS A 72 -31.30 -96.56 -7.91
C LYS A 72 -31.00 -95.28 -8.68
N LEU A 73 -30.30 -95.37 -9.81
CA LEU A 73 -30.05 -94.22 -10.67
C LEU A 73 -31.34 -93.63 -11.24
N LEU A 74 -32.28 -94.49 -11.67
CA LEU A 74 -33.60 -94.06 -12.11
C LEU A 74 -34.40 -93.38 -10.99
N GLN A 75 -34.30 -93.87 -9.75
CA GLN A 75 -34.94 -93.24 -8.60
C GLN A 75 -34.36 -91.84 -8.32
N ILE A 76 -33.03 -91.70 -8.36
CA ILE A 76 -32.35 -90.40 -8.14
C ILE A 76 -32.76 -89.39 -9.22
N GLU A 77 -32.80 -89.82 -10.49
CA GLU A 77 -33.23 -88.96 -11.60
C GLU A 77 -34.71 -88.54 -11.48
N ALA A 78 -35.56 -89.39 -10.90
CA ALA A 78 -36.96 -89.05 -10.61
C ALA A 78 -37.11 -88.04 -9.46
N GLU A 79 -36.34 -88.20 -8.38
CA GLU A 79 -36.37 -87.30 -7.21
C GLU A 79 -35.68 -85.96 -7.49
N SER A 80 -34.64 -85.95 -8.32
CA SER A 80 -33.87 -84.76 -8.68
C SER A 80 -33.55 -84.76 -10.18
N PRO A 81 -34.51 -84.30 -11.01
CA PRO A 81 -34.36 -84.31 -12.46
C PRO A 81 -33.11 -83.55 -12.92
N GLY A 82 -32.30 -84.18 -13.75
CA GLY A 82 -31.07 -83.60 -14.30
C GLY A 82 -29.90 -83.53 -13.34
N LEU A 83 -30.02 -84.00 -12.08
CA LEU A 83 -28.92 -84.01 -11.12
C LEU A 83 -27.69 -84.74 -11.67
N LEU A 84 -27.92 -85.85 -12.39
CA LEU A 84 -26.86 -86.67 -12.98
C LEU A 84 -26.16 -85.99 -14.18
N ASN A 85 -26.73 -84.92 -14.73
CA ASN A 85 -26.14 -84.17 -15.84
C ASN A 85 -25.14 -83.11 -15.36
N TYR A 86 -25.25 -82.65 -14.11
CA TYR A 86 -24.34 -81.66 -13.56
C TYR A 86 -23.02 -82.30 -13.17
N LYS A 87 -21.93 -81.73 -13.67
CA LYS A 87 -20.57 -82.13 -13.31
C LYS A 87 -20.10 -81.28 -12.14
N GLN A 88 -19.02 -81.70 -11.50
CA GLN A 88 -18.34 -80.90 -10.48
C GLN A 88 -18.03 -79.46 -10.98
N GLN A 89 -17.74 -79.30 -12.28
CA GLN A 89 -17.52 -77.99 -12.91
C GLN A 89 -18.74 -77.05 -12.82
N ASP A 90 -19.97 -77.57 -12.89
CA ASP A 90 -21.19 -76.75 -12.79
C ASP A 90 -21.44 -76.31 -11.35
N VAL A 91 -21.13 -77.20 -10.39
CA VAL A 91 -21.17 -76.89 -8.95
C VAL A 91 -20.13 -75.83 -8.64
N ASP A 92 -18.89 -76.00 -9.12
CA ASP A 92 -17.82 -75.03 -8.94
C ASP A 92 -18.19 -73.67 -9.55
N ALA A 93 -18.81 -73.63 -10.74
CA ALA A 93 -19.26 -72.40 -11.37
C ALA A 93 -20.39 -71.69 -10.60
N LEU A 94 -21.35 -72.45 -10.06
CA LEU A 94 -22.42 -71.90 -9.20
C LEU A 94 -21.86 -71.40 -7.87
N THR A 95 -20.94 -72.14 -7.25
CA THR A 95 -20.24 -71.72 -6.03
C THR A 95 -19.50 -70.40 -6.27
N MET A 96 -18.74 -70.29 -7.36
CA MET A 96 -18.09 -69.04 -7.75
C MET A 96 -19.09 -67.89 -7.97
N SER A 97 -20.27 -68.17 -8.56
CA SER A 97 -21.30 -67.14 -8.75
C SER A 97 -21.95 -66.72 -7.44
N ILE A 98 -22.14 -67.63 -6.49
CA ILE A 98 -22.67 -67.33 -5.15
C ILE A 98 -21.66 -66.47 -4.40
N GLU A 99 -20.39 -66.86 -4.39
CA GLU A 99 -19.30 -66.08 -3.78
C GLU A 99 -19.24 -64.66 -4.36
N ALA A 100 -19.35 -64.51 -5.68
CA ALA A 100 -19.37 -63.19 -6.32
C ALA A 100 -20.58 -62.32 -5.91
N ILE A 101 -21.77 -62.92 -5.72
CA ILE A 101 -22.98 -62.20 -5.27
C ILE A 101 -22.87 -61.85 -3.78
N GLU A 102 -22.31 -62.72 -2.96
CA GLU A 102 -22.06 -62.47 -1.54
C GLU A 102 -21.05 -61.33 -1.35
N ASP A 103 -19.99 -61.32 -2.14
CA ASP A 103 -19.00 -60.24 -2.16
C ASP A 103 -19.63 -58.91 -2.61
N ALA A 104 -20.39 -58.91 -3.71
CA ALA A 104 -21.11 -57.71 -4.16
C ALA A 104 -22.12 -57.20 -3.11
N SER A 105 -22.81 -58.09 -2.41
CA SER A 105 -23.75 -57.73 -1.34
C SER A 105 -23.02 -57.11 -0.14
N ARG A 106 -21.83 -57.61 0.18
CA ARG A 106 -20.95 -57.05 1.22
C ARG A 106 -20.45 -55.66 0.83
N ASP A 107 -20.06 -55.47 -0.42
CA ASP A 107 -19.64 -54.17 -0.95
C ASP A 107 -20.79 -53.16 -0.91
N TYR A 108 -22.00 -53.54 -1.31
CA TYR A 108 -23.18 -52.68 -1.22
C TYR A 108 -23.56 -52.32 0.22
N ALA A 109 -23.45 -53.27 1.16
CA ALA A 109 -23.68 -52.99 2.57
C ALA A 109 -22.66 -51.98 3.12
N THR A 110 -21.38 -52.12 2.74
CA THR A 110 -20.32 -51.18 3.11
C THR A 110 -20.59 -49.79 2.53
N LEU A 111 -20.97 -49.71 1.25
CA LEU A 111 -21.31 -48.44 0.61
C LEU A 111 -22.50 -47.73 1.28
N LEU A 112 -23.53 -48.48 1.69
CA LEU A 112 -24.68 -47.92 2.41
C LEU A 112 -24.28 -47.38 3.79
N GLU A 113 -23.41 -48.08 4.51
CA GLU A 113 -22.88 -47.61 5.80
C GLU A 113 -22.05 -46.32 5.61
N ASP A 114 -21.18 -46.29 4.60
CA ASP A 114 -20.42 -45.09 4.22
C ASP A 114 -21.35 -43.92 3.85
N MET A 115 -22.43 -44.17 3.13
CA MET A 115 -23.44 -43.14 2.80
C MET A 115 -24.19 -42.64 4.05
N MET A 116 -24.49 -43.52 5.00
CA MET A 116 -25.18 -43.15 6.25
C MET A 116 -24.27 -42.35 7.18
N THR A 117 -23.01 -42.75 7.31
CA THR A 117 -22.01 -42.03 8.10
C THR A 117 -21.68 -40.67 7.48
N THR A 118 -21.52 -40.57 6.16
CA THR A 118 -21.32 -39.29 5.46
C THR A 118 -22.53 -38.37 5.58
N LYS A 119 -23.77 -38.89 5.41
CA LYS A 119 -25.00 -38.12 5.65
C LYS A 119 -25.06 -37.57 7.07
N HIS A 120 -24.75 -38.41 8.07
CA HIS A 120 -24.74 -38.00 9.47
C HIS A 120 -23.69 -36.91 9.72
N SER A 121 -22.49 -37.06 9.16
CA SER A 121 -21.43 -36.05 9.23
C SER A 121 -21.85 -34.72 8.59
N ILE A 122 -22.51 -34.74 7.43
CA ILE A 122 -22.97 -33.53 6.74
C ILE A 122 -24.08 -32.86 7.54
N THR A 123 -25.03 -33.62 8.10
CA THR A 123 -26.12 -33.07 8.92
C THR A 123 -25.59 -32.45 10.20
N LYS A 124 -24.59 -33.09 10.84
CA LYS A 124 -23.90 -32.52 11.99
C LYS A 124 -23.21 -31.20 11.64
N HIS A 125 -22.46 -31.17 10.53
CA HIS A 125 -21.77 -29.97 10.08
C HIS A 125 -22.73 -28.84 9.72
N LEU A 126 -23.87 -29.15 9.10
CA LEU A 126 -24.93 -28.18 8.83
C LEU A 126 -25.47 -27.56 10.13
N GLY A 127 -25.76 -28.38 11.15
CA GLY A 127 -26.22 -27.89 12.45
C GLY A 127 -25.18 -27.03 13.17
N GLU A 128 -23.89 -27.36 13.07
CA GLU A 128 -22.78 -26.54 13.60
C GLU A 128 -22.74 -25.17 12.90
N VAL A 129 -22.83 -25.14 11.57
CA VAL A 129 -22.80 -23.90 10.78
C VAL A 129 -24.04 -23.03 11.06
N GLU A 130 -25.23 -23.64 11.21
CA GLU A 130 -26.46 -22.93 11.60
C GLU A 130 -26.34 -22.31 13.00
N CYS A 131 -25.76 -23.03 13.96
CA CYS A 131 -25.49 -22.52 15.31
C CYS A 131 -24.54 -21.32 15.27
N VAL A 132 -23.41 -21.44 14.56
CA VAL A 132 -22.44 -20.34 14.39
C VAL A 132 -23.09 -19.14 13.69
N THR A 133 -23.94 -19.37 12.69
CA THR A 133 -24.64 -18.29 11.99
C THR A 133 -25.60 -17.55 12.93
N ALA A 134 -26.34 -18.27 13.78
CA ALA A 134 -27.22 -17.66 14.77
C ALA A 134 -26.44 -16.85 15.83
N GLU A 135 -25.31 -17.37 16.30
CA GLU A 135 -24.40 -16.66 17.21
C GLU A 135 -23.84 -15.38 16.59
N LEU A 136 -23.40 -15.44 15.33
CA LEU A 136 -22.89 -14.28 14.58
C LEU A 136 -23.99 -13.23 14.36
N GLN A 137 -25.22 -13.63 14.07
CA GLN A 137 -26.36 -12.69 13.94
C GLN A 137 -26.72 -12.03 15.27
N LEU A 138 -26.63 -12.76 16.39
CA LEU A 138 -26.81 -12.18 17.71
C LEU A 138 -25.69 -11.17 18.00
N ARG A 139 -24.44 -11.54 17.69
CA ARG A 139 -23.28 -10.69 17.88
C ARG A 139 -23.31 -9.44 17.01
N GLU A 140 -23.80 -9.54 15.78
CA GLU A 140 -24.03 -8.41 14.89
C GLU A 140 -25.04 -7.42 15.51
N LYS A 141 -26.15 -7.92 16.05
CA LYS A 141 -27.14 -7.07 16.73
C LYS A 141 -26.55 -6.37 17.97
N ASP A 142 -25.76 -7.09 18.76
CA ASP A 142 -25.06 -6.52 19.92
C ASP A 142 -24.06 -5.44 19.49
N LEU A 143 -23.29 -5.70 18.43
CA LEU A 143 -22.34 -4.74 17.88
C LEU A 143 -23.04 -3.50 17.32
N ILE A 144 -24.18 -3.66 16.64
CA ILE A 144 -24.99 -2.54 16.16
C ILE A 144 -25.51 -1.72 17.34
N ALA A 145 -26.03 -2.37 18.39
CA ALA A 145 -26.48 -1.68 19.60
C ALA A 145 -25.32 -0.95 20.31
N GLU A 146 -24.14 -1.55 20.39
CA GLU A 146 -22.94 -0.93 20.93
C GLU A 146 -22.49 0.26 20.08
N CYS A 147 -22.51 0.14 18.75
CA CYS A 147 -22.19 1.24 17.83
C CYS A 147 -23.17 2.39 17.98
N GLN A 148 -24.47 2.12 18.09
CA GLN A 148 -25.49 3.14 18.33
C GLN A 148 -25.32 3.80 19.70
N SER A 149 -24.97 3.03 20.74
CA SER A 149 -24.67 3.56 22.07
C SER A 149 -23.43 4.47 22.04
N LYS A 150 -22.34 4.04 21.40
CA LYS A 150 -21.12 4.84 21.23
C LYS A 150 -21.34 6.08 20.38
N ALA A 151 -22.13 5.98 19.32
CA ALA A 151 -22.50 7.14 18.50
C ALA A 151 -23.28 8.17 19.33
N LYS A 152 -24.23 7.72 20.15
CA LYS A 152 -24.96 8.58 21.07
C LYS A 152 -24.05 9.22 22.13
N GLN A 153 -23.13 8.43 22.73
CA GLN A 153 -22.12 8.96 23.66
C GLN A 153 -21.21 10.00 23.00
N LEU A 154 -20.82 9.77 21.74
CA LEU A 154 -20.01 10.71 20.98
C LEU A 154 -20.77 12.01 20.70
N GLU A 155 -22.06 11.93 20.35
CA GLU A 155 -22.94 13.09 20.19
C GLU A 155 -23.07 13.87 21.51
N GLU A 156 -23.29 13.19 22.63
CA GLU A 156 -23.37 13.79 23.97
C GLU A 156 -22.03 14.46 24.36
N LEU A 157 -20.90 13.78 24.15
CA LEU A 157 -19.56 14.34 24.38
C LEU A 157 -19.27 15.53 23.46
N GLN A 158 -19.75 15.51 22.22
CA GLN A 158 -19.54 16.61 21.29
C GLN A 158 -20.42 17.82 21.62
N GLN A 159 -21.65 17.59 22.09
CA GLN A 159 -22.50 18.66 22.65
C GLN A 159 -21.87 19.25 23.92
N GLU A 160 -21.35 18.40 24.81
CA GLU A 160 -20.68 18.85 26.03
C GLU A 160 -19.37 19.58 25.73
N ASN A 161 -18.55 19.09 24.80
CA ASN A 161 -17.36 19.79 24.35
C ASN A 161 -17.69 21.14 23.71
N CYS A 162 -18.78 21.24 22.95
CA CYS A 162 -19.26 22.53 22.44
C CYS A 162 -19.65 23.48 23.58
N ARG A 163 -20.34 22.97 24.60
CA ARG A 163 -20.73 23.73 25.80
C ARG A 163 -19.51 24.22 26.58
N LEU A 164 -18.58 23.32 26.90
CA LEU A 164 -17.33 23.62 27.61
C LEU A 164 -16.42 24.55 26.81
N SER A 165 -16.34 24.39 25.49
CA SER A 165 -15.61 25.30 24.61
C SER A 165 -16.21 26.70 24.64
N ALA A 166 -17.55 26.80 24.66
CA ALA A 166 -18.24 28.09 24.81
C ALA A 166 -18.00 28.71 26.19
N GLU A 167 -17.98 27.91 27.26
CA GLU A 167 -17.65 28.36 28.62
C GLU A 167 -16.19 28.79 28.77
N ALA A 168 -15.24 28.02 28.25
CA ALA A 168 -13.83 28.36 28.23
C ALA A 168 -13.62 29.65 27.44
N LYS A 169 -14.22 29.78 26.25
CA LYS A 169 -14.21 31.01 25.46
C LYS A 169 -14.74 32.18 26.29
N LYS A 170 -15.86 32.00 27.00
CA LYS A 170 -16.44 33.01 27.88
C LYS A 170 -15.47 33.38 29.01
N ALA A 171 -14.80 32.41 29.63
CA ALA A 171 -13.82 32.63 30.70
C ALA A 171 -12.59 33.39 30.21
N PHE A 172 -12.10 33.13 28.99
CA PHE A 172 -10.99 33.90 28.39
C PHE A 172 -11.39 35.31 27.95
N THR A 173 -12.64 35.52 27.55
CA THR A 173 -13.15 36.86 27.21
C THR A 173 -13.61 37.67 28.42
N ALA A 174 -13.96 37.02 29.53
CA ALA A 174 -14.34 37.70 30.75
C ALA A 174 -13.07 38.23 31.45
N PRO A 175 -13.06 39.49 31.95
CA PRO A 175 -11.90 40.05 32.64
C PRO A 175 -11.55 39.18 33.85
N GLN A 176 -10.40 38.50 33.80
CA GLN A 176 -9.90 37.63 34.86
C GLN A 176 -9.33 38.51 35.99
N LEU A 177 -9.98 38.44 37.15
CA LEU A 177 -9.51 38.99 38.42
C LEU A 177 -9.08 37.81 39.33
N PRO A 178 -7.83 37.69 39.79
CA PRO A 178 -6.66 38.53 39.59
C PRO A 178 -5.58 37.92 38.66
N PRO A 179 -4.82 38.75 37.92
CA PRO A 179 -3.86 38.32 36.93
C PRO A 179 -2.45 38.21 37.52
N LEU A 180 -2.04 37.06 38.08
CA LEU A 180 -0.62 36.81 38.34
C LEU A 180 -0.29 35.32 38.22
N PHE A 181 0.70 35.02 37.38
CA PHE A 181 1.14 33.66 37.07
C PHE A 181 1.83 32.97 38.26
N MET A 182 1.68 31.65 38.34
CA MET A 182 2.14 30.81 39.46
C MET A 182 3.62 30.98 39.83
N HIS A 183 4.50 31.23 38.85
CA HIS A 183 5.94 31.38 39.08
C HIS A 183 6.35 32.69 39.77
N GLN A 184 5.41 33.63 39.93
CA GLN A 184 5.61 34.87 40.68
C GLN A 184 5.02 34.82 42.09
N LEU A 185 4.38 33.69 42.47
CA LEU A 185 3.85 33.50 43.80
C LEU A 185 4.96 33.18 44.80
N PRO A 186 4.76 33.45 46.10
CA PRO A 186 5.63 32.95 47.16
C PRO A 186 5.83 31.43 47.02
N LEU A 187 7.06 30.95 47.26
CA LEU A 187 7.48 29.57 46.99
C LEU A 187 6.50 28.51 47.51
N GLU A 188 5.93 28.69 48.71
CA GLU A 188 4.94 27.78 49.28
C GLU A 188 3.67 27.65 48.42
N GLN A 189 3.15 28.77 47.91
CA GLN A 189 1.97 28.78 47.04
C GLN A 189 2.28 28.25 45.64
N TYR A 190 3.50 28.48 45.15
CA TYR A 190 3.99 27.89 43.91
C TYR A 190 4.05 26.35 44.01
N PHE A 191 4.70 25.81 45.06
CA PHE A 191 4.79 24.35 45.25
C PHE A 191 3.41 23.72 45.41
N HIS A 192 2.53 24.31 46.21
CA HIS A 192 1.18 23.78 46.40
C HIS A 192 0.35 23.76 45.08
N LYS A 193 0.53 24.79 44.24
CA LYS A 193 -0.10 24.86 42.92
C LYS A 193 0.53 23.88 41.92
N CYS A 194 1.85 23.68 41.97
CA CYS A 194 2.54 22.64 41.18
C CYS A 194 2.06 21.24 41.56
N ASP A 195 1.90 20.94 42.85
CA ASP A 195 1.35 19.66 43.30
C ASP A 195 -0.09 19.46 42.81
N SER A 196 -0.91 20.50 42.90
CA SER A 196 -2.29 20.47 42.38
C SER A 196 -2.31 20.23 40.86
N PHE A 197 -1.40 20.88 40.11
CA PHE A 197 -1.26 20.68 38.66
C PHE A 197 -0.78 19.26 38.34
N MET A 198 0.20 18.73 39.06
CA MET A 198 0.69 17.37 38.87
C MET A 198 -0.38 16.32 39.17
N GLN A 199 -1.23 16.54 40.18
CA GLN A 199 -2.38 15.69 40.47
C GLN A 199 -3.39 15.72 39.31
N TYR A 200 -3.74 16.91 38.81
CA TYR A 200 -4.62 17.06 37.65
C TYR A 200 -4.05 16.42 36.38
N PHE A 201 -2.75 16.61 36.13
CA PHE A 201 -2.08 16.00 34.99
C PHE A 201 -2.05 14.48 35.10
N THR A 202 -1.79 13.94 36.29
CA THR A 202 -1.80 12.49 36.53
C THR A 202 -3.21 11.91 36.33
N LEU A 203 -4.25 12.57 36.83
CA LEU A 203 -5.65 12.20 36.61
C LEU A 203 -6.00 12.25 35.12
N TYR A 204 -5.64 13.34 34.43
CA TYR A 204 -5.86 13.51 33.00
C TYR A 204 -5.16 12.41 32.20
N VAL A 205 -3.91 12.09 32.52
CA VAL A 205 -3.19 11.00 31.87
C VAL A 205 -3.89 9.67 32.12
N LYS A 206 -4.32 9.40 33.36
CA LYS A 206 -5.02 8.15 33.71
C LYS A 206 -6.40 8.01 33.05
N GLU A 207 -7.13 9.11 32.87
CA GLU A 207 -8.45 9.10 32.21
C GLU A 207 -8.35 9.02 30.69
N ASN A 208 -7.41 9.76 30.08
CA ASN A 208 -7.35 9.90 28.62
C ASN A 208 -6.40 8.90 27.97
N PHE A 209 -5.34 8.53 28.66
CA PHE A 209 -4.43 7.47 28.27
C PHE A 209 -4.71 6.31 29.20
N LYS A 210 -5.57 5.38 28.74
CA LYS A 210 -5.63 4.06 29.34
C LYS A 210 -4.24 3.44 29.22
N ILE A 211 -3.38 3.69 30.21
CA ILE A 211 -2.22 2.85 30.47
C ILE A 211 -2.88 1.54 30.91
N GLN A 212 -3.23 0.75 29.89
CA GLN A 212 -3.98 -0.50 30.04
C GLN A 212 -3.17 -1.36 31.00
N ASP A 213 -3.80 -1.69 32.12
CA ASP A 213 -3.19 -2.45 33.19
C ASP A 213 -2.56 -3.72 32.58
N TYR A 214 -1.36 -4.01 33.04
CA TYR A 214 -0.41 -5.02 32.53
C TYR A 214 -0.99 -6.45 32.42
N ASP A 215 -2.18 -6.68 32.98
CA ASP A 215 -2.85 -7.98 33.07
C ASP A 215 -3.52 -8.44 31.75
N GLU A 216 -4.05 -7.53 30.92
CA GLU A 216 -4.61 -7.93 29.60
C GLU A 216 -3.52 -8.30 28.58
N PHE A 217 -2.30 -7.83 28.77
CA PHE A 217 -1.16 -8.22 27.93
C PHE A 217 -0.71 -9.66 28.24
N GLN A 218 -0.82 -10.11 29.50
CA GLN A 218 -0.50 -11.49 29.88
C GLN A 218 -1.49 -12.50 29.29
N SER A 219 -2.79 -12.19 29.28
CA SER A 219 -3.80 -13.12 28.73
C SER A 219 -3.65 -13.32 27.22
N ALA A 220 -3.34 -12.26 26.47
CA ALA A 220 -3.04 -12.35 25.04
C ALA A 220 -1.74 -13.12 24.76
N GLU A 221 -0.73 -12.99 25.62
CA GLU A 221 0.53 -13.72 25.49
C GLU A 221 0.38 -15.21 25.84
N GLU A 222 -0.46 -15.55 26.81
CA GLU A 222 -0.83 -16.94 27.14
C GLU A 222 -1.62 -17.64 26.02
N ASP A 223 -2.60 -16.96 25.43
CA ASP A 223 -3.39 -17.51 24.32
C ASP A 223 -2.53 -17.73 23.07
N LEU A 224 -1.61 -16.79 22.79
CA LEU A 224 -0.62 -16.95 21.72
C LEU A 224 0.33 -18.14 22.00
N GLY A 225 0.70 -18.35 23.27
CA GLY A 225 1.49 -19.50 23.72
C GLY A 225 0.78 -20.84 23.48
N ARG A 226 -0.52 -20.93 23.77
CA ARG A 226 -1.30 -22.17 23.55
C ARG A 226 -1.45 -22.51 22.07
N GLU A 227 -1.72 -21.53 21.21
CA GLU A 227 -1.83 -21.78 19.77
C GLU A 227 -0.48 -22.14 19.15
N LYS A 228 0.61 -21.55 19.62
CA LYS A 228 1.96 -21.95 19.21
C LYS A 228 2.27 -23.41 19.57
N ALA A 229 1.88 -23.87 20.76
CA ALA A 229 2.08 -25.26 21.18
C ALA A 229 1.31 -26.26 20.29
N LYS A 230 0.05 -25.95 19.94
CA LYS A 230 -0.75 -26.79 19.02
C LYS A 230 -0.12 -26.89 17.63
N LEU A 231 0.41 -25.78 17.12
CA LEU A 231 1.10 -25.76 15.82
C LEU A 231 2.40 -26.58 15.85
N GLU A 232 3.15 -26.53 16.94
CA GLU A 232 4.37 -27.35 17.13
C GLU A 232 4.04 -28.85 17.22
N ASP A 233 2.95 -29.25 17.87
CA ASP A 233 2.51 -30.64 17.92
C ASP A 233 2.05 -31.15 16.54
N LEU A 234 1.31 -30.32 15.79
CA LEU A 234 0.91 -30.64 14.42
C LEU A 234 2.12 -30.79 13.49
N GLU A 235 3.11 -29.91 13.62
CA GLU A 235 4.38 -30.00 12.89
C GLU A 235 5.09 -31.33 13.18
N ARG A 236 5.21 -31.71 14.45
CA ARG A 236 5.80 -33.00 14.86
C ARG A 236 5.03 -34.19 14.29
N GLY A 237 3.70 -34.13 14.27
CA GLY A 237 2.85 -35.17 13.67
C GLY A 237 3.11 -35.35 12.17
N ILE A 238 3.16 -34.24 11.41
CA ILE A 238 3.44 -34.27 9.97
C ILE A 238 4.84 -34.85 9.69
N GLN A 239 5.85 -34.45 10.47
CA GLN A 239 7.21 -34.98 10.34
C GLN A 239 7.25 -36.49 10.58
N PHE A 240 6.53 -37.00 11.58
CA PHE A 240 6.45 -38.44 11.88
C PHE A 240 5.83 -39.26 10.74
N TYR A 241 4.70 -38.81 10.18
CA TYR A 241 4.03 -39.53 9.10
C TYR A 241 4.84 -39.48 7.79
N ALA A 242 5.50 -38.37 7.48
CA ALA A 242 6.38 -38.26 6.32
C ALA A 242 7.57 -39.23 6.41
N LEU A 243 8.25 -39.30 7.57
CA LEU A 243 9.34 -40.25 7.82
C LEU A 243 8.88 -41.70 7.68
N SER A 244 7.69 -42.03 8.21
CA SER A 244 7.11 -43.37 8.12
C SER A 244 6.85 -43.78 6.67
N TYR A 245 6.25 -42.89 5.87
CA TYR A 245 6.02 -43.13 4.44
C TYR A 245 7.32 -43.39 3.67
N ILE A 246 8.35 -42.58 3.91
CA ILE A 246 9.65 -42.71 3.25
C ILE A 246 10.30 -44.07 3.61
N ARG A 247 10.26 -44.49 4.88
CA ARG A 247 10.79 -45.79 5.31
C ARG A 247 10.10 -46.95 4.58
N THR A 248 8.77 -46.92 4.46
CA THR A 248 8.02 -47.97 3.76
C THR A 248 8.38 -48.00 2.28
N LYS A 249 8.48 -46.84 1.63
CA LYS A 249 8.86 -46.75 0.21
C LYS A 249 10.29 -47.21 -0.06
N ALA A 250 11.22 -46.92 0.86
CA ALA A 250 12.59 -47.41 0.79
C ALA A 250 12.67 -48.93 0.90
N LYS A 251 11.89 -49.54 1.81
CA LYS A 251 11.78 -51.01 1.92
C LYS A 251 11.29 -51.63 0.61
N VAL A 252 10.21 -51.11 0.03
CA VAL A 252 9.67 -51.61 -1.24
C VAL A 252 10.71 -51.55 -2.37
N LYS A 253 11.45 -50.45 -2.49
CA LYS A 253 12.53 -50.32 -3.48
C LYS A 253 13.67 -51.29 -3.24
N ALA A 254 14.08 -51.51 -1.98
CA ALA A 254 15.12 -52.47 -1.65
C ALA A 254 14.68 -53.90 -2.04
N THR A 255 13.44 -54.27 -1.76
CA THR A 255 12.87 -55.57 -2.16
C THR A 255 12.83 -55.72 -3.68
N GLN A 256 12.41 -54.68 -4.42
CA GLN A 256 12.41 -54.73 -5.88
C GLN A 256 13.83 -54.88 -6.45
N CYS A 257 14.81 -54.15 -5.91
CA CYS A 257 16.20 -54.26 -6.37
C CYS A 257 16.76 -55.67 -6.16
N LEU A 258 16.35 -56.38 -5.09
CA LEU A 258 16.73 -57.77 -4.86
C LEU A 258 16.07 -58.72 -5.87
N ILE A 259 14.80 -58.50 -6.19
CA ILE A 259 14.10 -59.24 -7.24
C ILE A 259 14.81 -59.05 -8.59
N ASP A 260 15.20 -57.82 -8.92
CA ASP A 260 15.88 -57.51 -10.18
C ASP A 260 17.30 -58.09 -10.25
N GLN A 261 17.96 -58.31 -9.11
CA GLN A 261 19.29 -58.93 -9.03
C GLN A 261 19.27 -60.47 -9.08
N LEU A 262 18.10 -61.09 -8.86
CA LEU A 262 17.93 -62.55 -8.98
C LEU A 262 17.99 -62.97 -10.45
N ASP A 263 19.20 -63.18 -10.95
CA ASP A 263 19.46 -63.75 -12.27
C ASP A 263 19.30 -65.28 -12.23
N LEU A 264 18.05 -65.74 -12.40
CA LEU A 264 17.69 -67.17 -12.43
C LEU A 264 18.47 -67.95 -13.50
N GLY A 265 19.05 -67.28 -14.51
CA GLY A 265 19.84 -67.91 -15.57
C GLY A 265 21.20 -68.45 -15.12
N LYS A 266 21.73 -68.02 -13.97
CA LYS A 266 23.04 -68.47 -13.46
C LYS A 266 22.97 -69.69 -12.55
N ILE A 267 21.79 -70.05 -12.05
CA ILE A 267 21.60 -71.16 -11.10
C ILE A 267 21.73 -72.50 -11.86
N HIS A 268 22.95 -73.03 -11.95
CA HIS A 268 23.25 -74.33 -12.57
C HIS A 268 23.47 -75.39 -11.48
N CYS A 269 22.39 -75.88 -10.89
CA CYS A 269 22.44 -76.95 -9.90
C CYS A 269 22.30 -78.32 -10.60
N LEU A 270 23.42 -79.00 -10.85
CA LEU A 270 23.44 -80.35 -11.44
C LEU A 270 23.25 -81.48 -10.41
N SER A 271 23.40 -81.17 -9.11
CA SER A 271 23.18 -82.12 -8.02
C SER A 271 22.43 -81.47 -6.86
N LEU A 272 21.73 -82.30 -6.07
CA LEU A 272 20.99 -81.86 -4.88
C LEU A 272 21.90 -81.22 -3.83
N THR A 273 23.14 -81.69 -3.72
CA THR A 273 24.18 -81.09 -2.86
C THR A 273 24.64 -79.73 -3.35
N ASP A 274 24.75 -79.53 -4.67
CA ASP A 274 25.08 -78.22 -5.23
C ASP A 274 23.92 -77.25 -5.04
N MET A 275 22.68 -77.72 -5.16
CA MET A 275 21.48 -76.93 -4.85
C MET A 275 21.45 -76.49 -3.38
N ALA A 276 21.79 -77.38 -2.44
CA ALA A 276 21.85 -77.02 -1.02
C ALA A 276 22.96 -76.00 -0.72
N ARG A 277 24.14 -76.14 -1.37
CA ARG A 277 25.26 -75.20 -1.23
C ARG A 277 24.90 -73.83 -1.83
N GLU A 278 24.39 -73.81 -3.05
CA GLU A 278 23.97 -72.58 -3.74
C GLU A 278 22.84 -71.88 -2.97
N MET A 279 21.88 -72.64 -2.42
CA MET A 279 20.81 -72.09 -1.58
C MET A 279 21.37 -71.46 -0.30
N HIS A 280 22.38 -72.09 0.33
CA HIS A 280 23.03 -71.53 1.52
C HIS A 280 23.85 -70.27 1.21
N ASP A 281 24.59 -70.28 0.10
CA ASP A 281 25.39 -69.13 -0.35
C ASP A 281 24.47 -67.96 -0.76
N LEU A 282 23.36 -68.24 -1.45
CA LEU A 282 22.31 -67.25 -1.75
C LEU A 282 21.65 -66.72 -0.48
N GLN A 283 21.45 -67.55 0.55
CA GLN A 283 20.90 -67.11 1.83
C GLN A 283 21.86 -66.20 2.58
N LEU A 284 23.14 -66.56 2.67
CA LEU A 284 24.20 -65.72 3.25
C LEU A 284 24.37 -64.40 2.50
N LEU A 285 24.37 -64.46 1.16
CA LEU A 285 24.44 -63.28 0.32
C LEU A 285 23.20 -62.39 0.51
N ASN A 286 22.01 -62.98 0.58
CA ASN A 286 20.77 -62.27 0.84
C ASN A 286 20.82 -61.58 2.21
N ASP A 287 21.20 -62.29 3.28
CA ASP A 287 21.27 -61.72 4.62
C ASP A 287 22.28 -60.56 4.69
N TYR A 288 23.48 -60.75 4.13
CA TYR A 288 24.54 -59.73 4.17
C TYR A 288 24.28 -58.55 3.24
N GLN A 289 23.86 -58.79 2.00
CA GLN A 289 23.54 -57.72 1.05
C GLN A 289 22.28 -56.97 1.46
N LEU A 290 21.24 -57.64 1.95
CA LEU A 290 20.04 -56.98 2.44
C LEU A 290 20.38 -56.05 3.61
N SER A 291 21.17 -56.52 4.59
CA SER A 291 21.60 -55.69 5.72
C SER A 291 22.44 -54.51 5.27
N ASN A 292 23.51 -54.74 4.49
CA ASN A 292 24.39 -53.65 4.05
C ASN A 292 23.68 -52.64 3.15
N THR A 293 22.85 -53.11 2.23
CA THR A 293 22.08 -52.22 1.34
C THR A 293 21.04 -51.44 2.14
N HIS A 294 20.38 -52.07 3.11
CA HIS A 294 19.47 -51.40 4.02
C HIS A 294 20.17 -50.31 4.84
N ASP A 295 21.30 -50.64 5.46
CA ASP A 295 22.04 -49.71 6.32
C ASP A 295 22.63 -48.54 5.52
N THR A 296 23.15 -48.81 4.33
CA THR A 296 23.67 -47.76 3.43
C THR A 296 22.55 -46.83 2.97
N LEU A 297 21.42 -47.39 2.51
CA LEU A 297 20.25 -46.60 2.10
C LEU A 297 19.65 -45.82 3.28
N LEU A 298 19.64 -46.39 4.48
CA LEU A 298 19.14 -45.72 5.69
C LEU A 298 20.05 -44.56 6.10
N ASN A 299 21.37 -44.72 6.00
CA ASN A 299 22.34 -43.67 6.28
C ASN A 299 22.25 -42.52 5.26
N ASP A 300 22.21 -42.85 3.96
CA ASP A 300 22.05 -41.87 2.88
C ASP A 300 20.74 -41.11 3.02
N LEU A 301 19.65 -41.82 3.35
CA LEU A 301 18.36 -41.20 3.61
C LEU A 301 18.42 -40.27 4.82
N THR A 302 19.10 -40.67 5.89
CA THR A 302 19.26 -39.85 7.10
C THR A 302 20.02 -38.57 6.78
N ILE A 303 21.12 -38.65 6.04
CA ILE A 303 21.90 -37.49 5.57
C ILE A 303 21.04 -36.58 4.70
N HIS A 304 20.28 -37.14 3.75
CA HIS A 304 19.39 -36.36 2.89
C HIS A 304 18.27 -35.65 3.67
N ILE A 305 17.68 -36.32 4.66
CA ILE A 305 16.66 -35.73 5.54
C ILE A 305 17.28 -34.60 6.37
N GLN A 306 18.48 -34.78 6.91
CA GLN A 306 19.19 -33.74 7.66
C GLN A 306 19.49 -32.52 6.78
N GLN A 307 20.06 -32.74 5.59
CA GLN A 307 20.34 -31.66 4.63
C GLN A 307 19.07 -30.93 4.18
N HIS A 308 17.99 -31.67 3.89
CA HIS A 308 16.71 -31.08 3.51
C HIS A 308 16.11 -30.26 4.65
N THR A 309 16.16 -30.77 5.88
CA THR A 309 15.67 -30.08 7.08
C THR A 309 16.47 -28.82 7.34
N GLN A 310 17.80 -28.88 7.24
CA GLN A 310 18.68 -27.72 7.36
C GLN A 310 18.34 -26.64 6.32
N ARG A 311 18.24 -27.01 5.04
CA ARG A 311 17.84 -26.06 3.97
C ARG A 311 16.49 -25.42 4.24
N ARG A 312 15.54 -26.20 4.77
CA ARG A 312 14.20 -25.69 5.10
C ARG A 312 14.22 -24.71 6.27
N ILE A 313 15.01 -24.99 7.31
CA ILE A 313 15.26 -24.08 8.42
C ILE A 313 15.91 -22.78 7.92
N GLU A 314 16.96 -22.88 7.09
CA GLU A 314 17.64 -21.72 6.50
C GLU A 314 16.67 -20.84 5.68
N LEU A 315 15.78 -21.46 4.91
CA LEU A 315 14.77 -20.74 4.11
C LEU A 315 13.75 -20.02 4.99
N VAL A 316 13.22 -20.68 6.03
CA VAL A 316 12.30 -20.08 7.00
C VAL A 316 12.98 -18.93 7.77
N LEU A 317 14.24 -19.11 8.18
CA LEU A 317 15.02 -18.05 8.84
C LEU A 317 15.24 -16.85 7.91
N TYR A 318 15.54 -17.10 6.64
CA TYR A 318 15.68 -16.05 5.64
C TYR A 318 14.37 -15.26 5.44
N GLU A 319 13.24 -15.96 5.26
CA GLU A 319 11.92 -15.32 5.13
C GLU A 319 11.52 -14.54 6.39
N ASN A 320 11.74 -15.12 7.58
CA ASN A 320 11.48 -14.44 8.85
C ASN A 320 12.30 -13.15 8.99
N THR A 321 13.58 -13.21 8.61
CA THR A 321 14.50 -12.07 8.65
C THR A 321 14.09 -10.99 7.66
N LYS A 322 13.68 -11.38 6.44
CA LYS A 322 13.12 -10.47 5.43
C LYS A 322 11.86 -9.75 5.96
N LEU A 323 10.90 -10.48 6.52
CA LEU A 323 9.68 -9.90 7.10
C LEU A 323 9.97 -9.01 8.32
N LYS A 324 10.97 -9.36 9.15
CA LYS A 324 11.44 -8.51 10.25
C LYS A 324 12.06 -7.21 9.72
N LEU A 325 12.90 -7.29 8.68
CA LEU A 325 13.51 -6.11 8.06
C LEU A 325 12.45 -5.21 7.42
N GLU A 326 11.49 -5.76 6.70
CA GLU A 326 10.38 -4.97 6.13
C GLU A 326 9.57 -4.26 7.22
N ARG A 327 9.26 -4.94 8.33
CA ARG A 327 8.59 -4.31 9.49
C ARG A 327 9.44 -3.22 10.13
N ALA A 328 10.76 -3.41 10.21
CA ALA A 328 11.69 -2.42 10.75
C ALA A 328 11.80 -1.18 9.84
N VAL A 329 11.85 -1.37 8.51
CA VAL A 329 11.86 -0.28 7.52
C VAL A 329 10.58 0.53 7.60
N ARG A 330 9.40 -0.12 7.63
CA ARG A 330 8.11 0.58 7.77
C ARG A 330 8.02 1.36 9.08
N ARG A 331 8.49 0.79 10.20
CA ARG A 331 8.59 1.50 11.49
C ARG A 331 9.50 2.72 11.38
N HIS A 332 10.68 2.58 10.81
CA HIS A 332 11.62 3.68 10.63
C HIS A 332 11.05 4.81 9.75
N GLU A 333 10.30 4.48 8.70
CA GLU A 333 9.58 5.48 7.89
C GLU A 333 8.48 6.20 8.68
N SER A 334 7.74 5.47 9.51
CA SER A 334 6.75 6.04 10.42
C SER A 334 7.41 6.99 11.43
N ASP A 335 8.51 6.59 12.03
CA ASP A 335 9.26 7.41 12.99
C ASP A 335 9.81 8.69 12.34
N LYS A 336 10.29 8.61 11.10
CA LYS A 336 10.70 9.81 10.32
C LYS A 336 9.54 10.77 10.10
N LYS A 337 8.35 10.25 9.74
CA LYS A 337 7.15 11.08 9.56
C LYS A 337 6.71 11.71 10.88
N LEU A 338 6.70 10.94 11.96
CA LEU A 338 6.34 11.42 13.30
C LEU A 338 7.30 12.49 13.80
N THR A 339 8.61 12.28 13.63
CA THR A 339 9.65 13.26 13.99
C THR A 339 9.45 14.58 13.26
N LYS A 340 9.10 14.54 11.96
CA LYS A 340 8.78 15.74 11.19
C LYS A 340 7.54 16.44 11.74
N ILE A 341 6.46 15.71 12.00
CA ILE A 341 5.22 16.28 12.56
C ILE A 341 5.48 16.94 13.92
N ILE A 342 6.26 16.29 14.79
CA ILE A 342 6.64 16.84 16.10
C ILE A 342 7.47 18.11 15.92
N SER A 343 8.46 18.11 15.02
CA SER A 343 9.27 19.29 14.72
C SER A 343 8.43 20.46 14.20
N ASP A 344 7.49 20.19 13.29
CA ASP A 344 6.58 21.19 12.75
C ASP A 344 5.63 21.74 13.85
N ALA A 345 5.13 20.86 14.73
CA ALA A 345 4.29 21.25 15.86
C ALA A 345 5.03 22.11 16.89
N LEU A 346 6.29 21.78 17.20
CA LEU A 346 7.15 22.58 18.08
C LEU A 346 7.42 23.96 17.48
N SER A 347 7.78 24.02 16.20
CA SER A 347 7.99 25.30 15.50
C SER A 347 6.71 26.16 15.48
N ASN A 348 5.55 25.55 15.26
CA ASN A 348 4.27 26.26 15.32
C ASN A 348 3.97 26.78 16.73
N ALA A 349 4.28 26.01 17.78
CA ALA A 349 4.11 26.44 19.17
C ALA A 349 5.01 27.64 19.51
N GLU A 350 6.26 27.63 19.04
CA GLU A 350 7.19 28.76 19.18
C GLU A 350 6.68 30.02 18.47
N LEU A 351 6.20 29.88 17.23
CA LEU A 351 5.60 31.00 16.49
C LEU A 351 4.36 31.57 17.20
N LEU A 352 3.51 30.70 17.74
CA LEU A 352 2.33 31.12 18.50
C LEU A 352 2.72 31.88 19.78
N TRP A 353 3.76 31.42 20.47
CA TRP A 353 4.31 32.10 21.64
C TRP A 353 4.87 33.48 21.30
N ILE A 354 5.65 33.60 20.21
CA ILE A 354 6.17 34.90 19.73
C ILE A 354 5.00 35.85 19.43
N ALA A 355 3.95 35.36 18.77
CA ALA A 355 2.77 36.17 18.47
C ALA A 355 2.04 36.65 19.73
N ILE A 356 1.88 35.79 20.73
CA ILE A 356 1.30 36.15 22.04
C ILE A 356 2.17 37.20 22.73
N GLN A 357 3.49 37.02 22.74
CA GLN A 357 4.42 37.96 23.35
C GLN A 357 4.35 39.33 22.70
N LEU A 358 4.29 39.39 21.36
CA LEU A 358 4.13 40.64 20.61
C LEU A 358 2.79 41.34 20.94
N ASP A 359 1.71 40.58 21.10
CA ASP A 359 0.40 41.16 21.45
C ASP A 359 0.38 41.64 22.91
N CYS A 360 1.00 40.90 23.83
CA CYS A 360 1.22 41.33 25.21
C CYS A 360 2.07 42.60 25.29
N ASP A 361 3.18 42.68 24.53
CA ASP A 361 4.01 43.88 24.47
C ASP A 361 3.25 45.06 23.86
N LYS A 362 2.42 44.82 22.84
CA LYS A 362 1.53 45.85 22.27
C LYS A 362 0.51 46.35 23.29
N LYS A 363 -0.07 45.46 24.11
CA LYS A 363 -0.98 45.84 25.20
C LYS A 363 -0.26 46.55 26.33
N ARG A 364 0.96 46.14 26.69
CA ARG A 364 1.78 46.76 27.73
C ARG A 364 2.28 48.15 27.32
N ASN A 365 2.62 48.33 26.06
CA ASN A 365 2.99 49.63 25.48
C ASN A 365 1.77 50.48 25.10
N CYS A 366 0.54 49.97 25.30
CA CYS A 366 -0.64 50.80 25.26
C CYS A 366 -0.62 51.69 26.50
N LEU A 367 0.03 52.85 26.39
CA LEU A 367 -0.06 53.91 27.38
C LEU A 367 -1.55 54.18 27.60
N ASP A 368 -2.04 53.81 28.78
CA ASP A 368 -3.41 54.05 29.18
C ASP A 368 -3.56 55.55 29.48
N THR A 369 -3.67 56.35 28.42
CA THR A 369 -3.91 57.80 28.52
C THR A 369 -5.36 58.11 28.90
N SER A 370 -6.16 57.12 29.30
CA SER A 370 -7.57 57.34 29.62
C SER A 370 -7.76 58.35 30.76
N GLU A 371 -6.86 58.36 31.74
CA GLU A 371 -6.92 59.31 32.84
C GLU A 371 -6.51 60.73 32.41
N GLU A 372 -5.40 60.87 31.67
CA GLU A 372 -5.00 62.16 31.08
C GLU A 372 -6.07 62.72 30.15
N LEU A 373 -6.68 61.88 29.31
CA LEU A 373 -7.76 62.28 28.41
C LEU A 373 -9.02 62.68 29.16
N ARG A 374 -9.36 61.98 30.26
CA ARG A 374 -10.50 62.34 31.11
C ARG A 374 -10.29 63.70 31.76
N ASP A 375 -9.10 63.94 32.32
CA ASP A 375 -8.76 65.19 32.99
C ASP A 375 -8.71 66.35 31.98
N GLN A 376 -8.17 66.09 30.79
CA GLN A 376 -8.13 67.07 29.70
C GLN A 376 -9.54 67.38 29.16
N ALA A 377 -10.43 66.38 29.05
CA ALA A 377 -11.82 66.58 28.66
C ALA A 377 -12.58 67.40 29.70
N GLN A 378 -12.37 67.12 31.00
CA GLN A 378 -13.00 67.87 32.08
C GLN A 378 -12.52 69.33 32.12
N ALA A 379 -11.21 69.57 31.99
CA ALA A 379 -10.64 70.91 31.90
C ALA A 379 -11.18 71.67 30.66
N THR A 380 -11.32 70.98 29.53
CA THR A 380 -11.89 71.57 28.30
C THR A 380 -13.36 71.93 28.48
N TRP A 381 -14.15 71.07 29.13
CA TRP A 381 -15.55 71.33 29.41
C TRP A 381 -15.75 72.53 30.34
N GLN A 382 -14.93 72.65 31.40
CA GLN A 382 -14.93 73.82 32.27
C GLN A 382 -14.60 75.09 31.48
N ARG A 383 -13.60 75.05 30.60
CA ARG A 383 -13.23 76.17 29.73
C ARG A 383 -14.38 76.57 28.80
N ILE A 384 -15.10 75.62 28.24
CA ILE A 384 -16.28 75.86 27.40
C ILE A 384 -17.41 76.52 28.21
N GLN A 385 -17.66 76.07 29.44
CA GLN A 385 -18.64 76.69 30.34
C GLN A 385 -18.28 78.17 30.62
N THR A 386 -17.01 78.47 30.91
CA THR A 386 -16.54 79.84 31.11
C THR A 386 -16.66 80.68 29.84
N MET A 387 -16.34 80.13 28.67
CA MET A 387 -16.50 80.85 27.39
C MET A 387 -17.97 81.16 27.11
N ARG A 388 -18.90 80.25 27.43
CA ARG A 388 -20.34 80.48 27.28
C ARG A 388 -20.86 81.57 28.20
N SER A 389 -20.38 81.65 29.45
CA SER A 389 -20.79 82.71 30.38
C SER A 389 -20.27 84.09 29.95
N ILE A 390 -19.05 84.17 29.43
CA ILE A 390 -18.48 85.41 28.89
C ILE A 390 -19.25 85.89 27.66
N ASN A 391 -19.60 84.99 26.73
CA ASN A 391 -20.35 85.33 25.52
C ASN A 391 -21.81 85.74 25.77
N ALA A 392 -22.40 85.40 26.92
CA ALA A 392 -23.74 85.88 27.27
C ALA A 392 -23.75 87.38 27.61
N SER A 393 -22.61 87.96 28.02
CA SER A 393 -22.45 89.39 28.25
C SER A 393 -22.18 90.13 26.93
N TYR A 394 -23.25 90.42 26.17
CA TYR A 394 -23.18 90.95 24.81
C TYR A 394 -22.79 92.44 24.69
N GLN A 395 -22.03 93.00 25.64
CA GLN A 395 -21.63 94.42 25.60
C GLN A 395 -20.17 94.59 26.02
N GLY A 396 -19.31 94.98 25.06
CA GLY A 396 -18.04 95.65 25.35
C GLY A 396 -16.84 95.16 24.55
N ILE A 397 -16.33 93.96 24.85
CA ILE A 397 -14.93 93.62 24.53
C ILE A 397 -14.77 93.00 23.14
N CYS A 398 -15.64 92.06 22.76
CA CYS A 398 -15.48 91.31 21.51
C CYS A 398 -15.66 92.17 20.26
N ALA A 399 -16.49 93.23 20.32
CA ALA A 399 -16.73 94.10 19.17
C ALA A 399 -15.46 94.84 18.72
N GLN A 400 -14.65 95.31 19.68
CA GLN A 400 -13.37 95.97 19.37
C GLN A 400 -12.37 94.99 18.74
N PHE A 401 -12.26 93.78 19.30
CA PHE A 401 -11.41 92.72 18.75
C PHE A 401 -11.83 92.31 17.33
N VAL A 402 -13.13 92.15 17.08
CA VAL A 402 -13.63 91.79 15.74
C VAL A 402 -13.32 92.90 14.73
N GLN A 403 -13.41 94.17 15.13
CA GLN A 403 -13.02 95.31 14.30
C GLN A 403 -11.52 95.32 14.00
N GLU A 404 -10.67 95.03 14.99
CA GLU A 404 -9.22 95.00 14.83
C GLU A 404 -8.76 93.85 13.93
N ILE A 405 -9.37 92.66 14.08
CA ILE A 405 -9.16 91.51 13.19
C ILE A 405 -9.60 91.85 11.77
N ALA A 406 -10.76 92.48 11.59
CA ALA A 406 -11.24 92.91 10.28
C ALA A 406 -10.24 93.87 9.62
N ASN A 407 -9.69 94.84 10.37
CA ASN A 407 -8.69 95.77 9.87
C ASN A 407 -7.38 95.08 9.46
N LEU A 408 -6.87 94.15 10.27
CA LEU A 408 -5.66 93.37 9.96
C LEU A 408 -5.84 92.48 8.74
N LEU A 409 -6.97 91.77 8.66
CA LEU A 409 -7.31 90.96 7.49
C LEU A 409 -7.46 91.84 6.25
N SER A 410 -8.08 93.01 6.37
CA SER A 410 -8.20 93.95 5.26
C SER A 410 -6.86 94.49 4.78
N ALA A 411 -5.93 94.77 5.69
CA ALA A 411 -4.57 95.17 5.33
C ALA A 411 -3.80 94.04 4.61
N HIS A 412 -3.92 92.80 5.07
CA HIS A 412 -3.19 91.66 4.49
C HIS A 412 -3.79 91.11 3.20
N LEU A 413 -5.12 91.16 3.05
CA LEU A 413 -5.82 90.64 1.87
C LEU A 413 -6.07 91.71 0.80
N GLY A 414 -5.91 92.99 1.13
CA GLY A 414 -6.19 94.12 0.23
C GLY A 414 -7.68 94.29 -0.09
N GLN A 415 -8.58 93.78 0.75
CA GLN A 415 -10.04 93.83 0.57
C GLN A 415 -10.73 94.32 1.85
N ASN A 416 -11.70 95.24 1.73
CA ASN A 416 -12.47 95.73 2.90
C ASN A 416 -13.43 94.65 3.43
N ILE A 417 -13.18 94.17 4.64
CA ILE A 417 -13.99 93.15 5.32
C ILE A 417 -14.95 93.86 6.28
N LYS A 418 -16.26 93.61 6.13
CA LYS A 418 -17.27 94.19 7.02
C LYS A 418 -17.19 93.54 8.40
N ALA A 419 -16.85 94.34 9.41
CA ALA A 419 -16.64 93.93 10.79
C ALA A 419 -17.91 93.62 11.61
N THR A 420 -19.06 93.37 10.96
CA THR A 420 -20.34 93.22 11.66
C THR A 420 -20.46 91.90 12.41
N GLU A 421 -19.78 90.83 11.95
CA GLU A 421 -19.87 89.50 12.57
C GLU A 421 -18.50 88.81 12.58
N ALA A 422 -18.12 88.25 13.75
CA ALA A 422 -16.90 87.46 13.92
C ALA A 422 -16.80 86.30 12.91
N LYS A 423 -17.95 85.74 12.50
CA LYS A 423 -18.03 84.63 11.54
C LYS A 423 -17.48 85.01 10.16
N ALA A 424 -17.71 86.25 9.70
CA ALA A 424 -17.19 86.74 8.43
C ALA A 424 -15.66 86.88 8.47
N CYS A 425 -15.13 87.40 9.58
CA CYS A 425 -13.68 87.51 9.80
C CYS A 425 -13.01 86.13 9.86
N LEU A 426 -13.63 85.17 10.55
CA LEU A 426 -13.13 83.79 10.64
C LEU A 426 -13.11 83.10 9.27
N PHE A 427 -14.13 83.31 8.45
CA PHE A 427 -14.20 82.73 7.11
C PHE A 427 -13.06 83.23 6.20
N GLU A 428 -12.82 84.54 6.15
CA GLU A 428 -11.71 85.09 5.36
C GLU A 428 -10.34 84.70 5.93
N TYR A 429 -10.21 84.60 7.26
CA TYR A 429 -9.00 84.08 7.89
C TYR A 429 -8.74 82.61 7.55
N GLU A 430 -9.78 81.76 7.56
CA GLU A 430 -9.63 80.34 7.21
C GLU A 430 -9.22 80.17 5.75
N LYS A 431 -9.82 80.95 4.84
CA LYS A 431 -9.44 81.00 3.44
C LYS A 431 -7.98 81.45 3.26
N PHE A 432 -7.56 82.49 3.97
CA PHE A 432 -6.16 82.91 4.03
C PHE A 432 -5.25 81.79 4.54
N GLY A 433 -5.64 81.11 5.62
CA GLY A 433 -4.89 79.98 6.19
C GLY A 433 -4.73 78.82 5.22
N ARG A 434 -5.76 78.51 4.41
CA ARG A 434 -5.65 77.50 3.34
C ARG A 434 -4.69 77.93 2.24
N LEU A 435 -4.77 79.18 1.77
CA LEU A 435 -3.85 79.75 0.78
C LEU A 435 -2.40 79.74 1.29
N LEU A 436 -2.20 80.13 2.54
CA LEU A 436 -0.91 80.11 3.20
C LEU A 436 -0.37 78.69 3.35
N SER A 437 -1.22 77.74 3.78
CA SER A 437 -0.85 76.31 3.88
C SER A 437 -0.48 75.72 2.53
N TYR A 438 -1.21 76.07 1.46
CA TYR A 438 -0.89 75.64 0.11
C TYR A 438 0.47 76.20 -0.35
N SER A 439 0.72 77.48 -0.03
CA SER A 439 2.01 78.14 -0.30
C SER A 439 3.16 77.51 0.49
N PHE A 440 2.95 77.23 1.78
CA PHE A 440 3.90 76.53 2.63
C PHE A 440 4.16 75.10 2.16
N GLN A 441 3.13 74.33 1.79
CA GLN A 441 3.31 73.00 1.22
C GLN A 441 4.06 73.06 -0.11
N SER A 442 3.81 74.07 -0.94
CA SER A 442 4.58 74.29 -2.17
C SER A 442 6.07 74.55 -1.87
N MET A 443 6.37 75.36 -0.85
CA MET A 443 7.74 75.63 -0.39
C MET A 443 8.39 74.41 0.28
N LEU A 444 7.69 73.72 1.18
CA LEU A 444 8.16 72.52 1.89
C LEU A 444 8.42 71.37 0.92
N ASN A 445 7.52 71.14 -0.02
CA ASN A 445 7.70 70.16 -1.09
C ASN A 445 8.72 70.63 -2.14
N ARG A 446 9.35 71.79 -1.94
CA ARG A 446 10.29 72.43 -2.86
C ARG A 446 9.73 72.58 -4.28
N LYS A 447 8.41 72.53 -4.48
CA LYS A 447 7.80 72.72 -5.81
C LYS A 447 8.05 74.14 -6.31
N SER A 448 7.99 75.14 -5.44
CA SER A 448 8.36 76.52 -5.76
C SER A 448 9.86 76.67 -6.04
N CYS A 449 10.71 75.83 -5.43
CA CYS A 449 12.16 75.85 -5.60
C CYS A 449 12.66 74.88 -6.68
N ALA A 450 11.83 73.99 -7.22
CA ALA A 450 12.26 72.95 -8.16
C ALA A 450 12.88 73.58 -9.40
N ALA A 451 12.21 74.58 -9.97
CA ALA A 451 12.74 75.38 -11.07
C ALA A 451 14.08 76.08 -10.71
N VAL A 452 14.21 76.57 -9.48
CA VAL A 452 15.46 77.20 -9.01
C VAL A 452 16.56 76.16 -8.81
N GLN A 453 16.24 74.98 -8.27
CA GLN A 453 17.18 73.89 -8.06
C GLN A 453 17.66 73.30 -9.38
N ASP A 454 16.77 73.16 -10.35
CA ASP A 454 17.12 72.73 -11.71
C ASP A 454 18.08 73.74 -12.36
N GLN A 455 17.79 75.05 -12.26
CA GLN A 455 18.69 76.10 -12.74
C GLN A 455 20.04 76.12 -11.99
N LEU A 456 20.04 75.90 -10.68
CA LEU A 456 21.25 75.92 -9.85
C LEU A 456 22.10 74.66 -10.09
N ALA A 457 21.48 73.51 -10.33
CA ALA A 457 22.13 72.28 -10.76
C ALA A 457 22.78 72.45 -12.14
N GLU A 458 22.09 73.12 -13.07
CA GLU A 458 22.62 73.43 -14.38
C GLU A 458 23.81 74.41 -14.32
N LEU A 459 23.72 75.46 -13.50
CA LEU A 459 24.82 76.38 -13.24
C LEU A 459 26.03 75.66 -12.62
N LYS A 460 25.81 74.76 -11.65
CA LYS A 460 26.88 73.99 -11.01
C LYS A 460 27.54 73.01 -11.98
N ARG A 461 26.77 72.40 -12.88
CA ARG A 461 27.29 71.54 -13.96
C ARG A 461 28.16 72.36 -14.91
N LEU A 462 27.72 73.56 -15.30
CA LEU A 462 28.49 74.49 -16.13
C LEU A 462 29.76 74.94 -15.42
N GLU A 463 29.68 75.32 -14.14
CA GLU A 463 30.84 75.68 -13.32
C GLU A 463 31.85 74.53 -13.28
N GLN A 464 31.45 73.30 -12.96
CA GLN A 464 32.35 72.13 -12.95
C GLN A 464 32.99 71.87 -14.31
N THR A 465 32.24 72.04 -15.39
CA THR A 465 32.75 71.87 -16.76
C THR A 465 33.80 72.93 -17.08
N LEU A 466 33.58 74.18 -16.63
CA LEU A 466 34.45 75.32 -16.90
C LEU A 466 35.61 75.45 -15.89
N ARG A 467 35.50 74.85 -14.71
CA ARG A 467 36.46 74.98 -13.60
C ARG A 467 37.90 74.61 -13.97
N PRO A 468 38.17 73.54 -14.74
CA PRO A 468 39.52 73.25 -15.22
C PRO A 468 40.10 74.31 -16.15
N PHE A 469 39.23 75.05 -16.84
CA PHE A 469 39.61 76.06 -17.84
C PHE A 469 39.75 77.47 -17.24
N VAL A 470 39.12 77.72 -16.08
CA VAL A 470 39.03 79.04 -15.45
C VAL A 470 39.77 79.10 -14.11
N TYR A 471 39.66 78.07 -13.26
CA TYR A 471 40.13 78.11 -11.87
C TYR A 471 41.28 77.15 -11.55
N ASP A 472 41.36 75.97 -12.19
CA ASP A 472 42.45 75.00 -11.96
C ASP A 472 43.56 75.06 -13.04
N SER A 473 43.64 76.19 -13.76
CA SER A 473 44.69 76.47 -14.75
C SER A 473 46.01 76.81 -14.03
N PRO A 474 47.18 76.31 -14.48
CA PRO A 474 48.48 76.68 -13.92
C PRO A 474 48.87 78.15 -14.19
N LEU A 475 48.04 78.91 -14.90
CA LEU A 475 48.20 80.33 -15.16
C LEU A 475 46.93 81.04 -14.69
N GLU A 476 47.07 82.10 -13.87
CA GLU A 476 45.98 82.89 -13.26
C GLU A 476 45.09 83.67 -14.27
N GLN A 477 45.06 83.26 -15.54
CA GLN A 477 44.19 83.85 -16.56
C GLN A 477 43.50 82.75 -17.40
N PRO A 478 42.20 82.87 -17.66
CA PRO A 478 41.43 81.86 -18.40
C PRO A 478 41.88 81.76 -19.86
N MET A 479 42.25 80.55 -20.29
CA MET A 479 42.86 80.27 -21.60
C MET A 479 41.85 80.11 -22.75
N PHE A 480 40.97 81.09 -22.97
CA PHE A 480 39.98 81.04 -24.06
C PHE A 480 40.58 81.10 -25.47
N GLU A 481 41.83 81.59 -25.63
CA GLU A 481 42.42 81.86 -26.95
C GLU A 481 43.43 80.80 -27.43
N ASN A 482 43.61 79.69 -26.71
CA ASN A 482 44.53 78.66 -27.19
C ASN A 482 43.96 77.97 -28.45
N VAL A 483 44.66 78.18 -29.56
CA VAL A 483 44.35 77.71 -30.93
C VAL A 483 43.99 76.22 -30.98
N ARG A 484 44.58 75.40 -30.08
CA ARG A 484 44.28 73.97 -29.99
C ARG A 484 42.81 73.67 -29.63
N TYR A 485 42.16 74.56 -28.88
CA TYR A 485 40.76 74.41 -28.45
C TYR A 485 39.79 75.19 -29.34
N LEU A 486 40.21 76.31 -29.95
CA LEU A 486 39.40 77.04 -30.94
C LEU A 486 39.03 76.15 -32.14
N SER A 487 39.95 75.29 -32.58
CA SER A 487 39.67 74.27 -33.59
C SER A 487 38.56 73.30 -33.16
N ALA A 488 38.61 72.81 -31.91
CA ALA A 488 37.63 71.88 -31.39
C ALA A 488 36.26 72.55 -31.22
N ILE A 489 36.21 73.77 -30.69
CA ILE A 489 34.98 74.54 -30.53
C ILE A 489 34.38 74.83 -31.91
N TYR A 490 35.17 75.33 -32.87
CA TYR A 490 34.69 75.57 -34.24
C TYR A 490 34.17 74.29 -34.90
N ASN A 491 34.88 73.17 -34.76
CA ASN A 491 34.43 71.88 -35.27
C ASN A 491 33.13 71.41 -34.61
N VAL A 492 32.98 71.58 -33.30
CA VAL A 492 31.75 71.23 -32.57
C VAL A 492 30.61 72.13 -33.01
N THR A 493 30.81 73.43 -33.13
CA THR A 493 29.77 74.35 -33.62
C THR A 493 29.39 74.03 -35.07
N GLN A 494 30.36 73.70 -35.93
CA GLN A 494 30.08 73.28 -37.30
C GLN A 494 29.33 71.94 -37.35
N GLN A 495 29.70 70.97 -36.50
CA GLN A 495 28.99 69.71 -36.35
C GLN A 495 27.58 69.90 -35.80
N GLN A 496 27.39 70.77 -34.81
CA GLN A 496 26.09 71.11 -34.26
C GLN A 496 25.20 71.76 -35.33
N THR A 497 25.74 72.69 -36.11
CA THR A 497 25.00 73.32 -37.21
C THR A 497 24.60 72.27 -38.27
N ARG A 498 25.51 71.35 -38.63
CA ARG A 498 25.21 70.24 -39.55
C ARG A 498 24.19 69.25 -38.96
N LEU A 499 24.24 68.98 -37.66
CA LEU A 499 23.30 68.12 -36.95
C LEU A 499 21.92 68.78 -36.85
N ASP A 500 21.85 70.09 -36.64
CA ASP A 500 20.60 70.84 -36.63
C ASP A 500 19.98 70.88 -38.03
N GLU A 501 20.79 71.11 -39.06
CA GLU A 501 20.35 71.02 -40.46
C GLU A 501 19.88 69.60 -40.82
N SER A 502 20.64 68.57 -40.44
CA SER A 502 20.27 67.17 -40.65
C SER A 502 19.05 66.78 -39.82
N GLY A 503 18.89 67.30 -38.61
CA GLY A 503 17.75 67.06 -37.74
C GLY A 503 16.49 67.77 -38.25
N ARG A 504 16.62 68.95 -38.88
CA ARG A 504 15.53 69.61 -39.60
C ARG A 504 15.19 68.86 -40.87
N SER A 505 16.17 68.40 -41.65
CA SER A 505 15.92 67.61 -42.86
C SER A 505 15.26 66.29 -42.51
N LEU A 506 15.74 65.58 -41.48
CA LEU A 506 15.16 64.32 -41.00
C LEU A 506 13.75 64.52 -40.46
N ARG A 507 13.48 65.59 -39.69
CA ARG A 507 12.11 65.91 -39.24
C ARG A 507 11.18 66.17 -40.41
N LYS A 508 11.63 66.92 -41.41
CA LYS A 508 10.87 67.18 -42.62
C LYS A 508 10.63 65.88 -43.40
N ASP A 509 11.65 65.06 -43.56
CA ASP A 509 11.60 63.77 -44.26
C ASP A 509 10.69 62.78 -43.51
N PHE A 510 10.72 62.75 -42.19
CA PHE A 510 9.81 61.95 -41.37
C PHE A 510 8.36 62.41 -41.51
N LEU A 511 8.11 63.72 -41.47
CA LEU A 511 6.77 64.28 -41.65
C LEU A 511 6.22 63.98 -43.05
N GLU A 512 7.02 64.11 -44.09
CA GLU A 512 6.58 63.90 -45.47
C GLU A 512 6.51 62.40 -45.85
N ASN A 513 7.56 61.62 -45.58
CA ASN A 513 7.70 60.24 -46.04
C ASN A 513 7.21 59.18 -45.05
N VAL A 514 7.09 59.50 -43.75
CA VAL A 514 6.59 58.55 -42.75
C VAL A 514 5.18 58.93 -42.33
N VAL A 515 4.98 60.11 -41.73
CA VAL A 515 3.64 60.55 -41.27
C VAL A 515 2.70 60.74 -42.46
N GLY A 516 3.11 61.55 -43.45
CA GLY A 516 2.32 61.79 -44.65
C GLY A 516 2.06 60.52 -45.49
N ARG A 517 3.00 59.57 -45.51
CA ARG A 517 2.81 58.29 -46.20
C ARG A 517 1.91 57.31 -45.45
N ILE A 518 1.97 57.28 -44.12
CA ILE A 518 1.06 56.50 -43.27
C ILE A 518 -0.40 56.92 -43.51
N GLU A 519 -0.64 58.21 -43.76
CA GLU A 519 -1.98 58.71 -44.08
C GLU A 519 -2.46 58.32 -45.49
N ARG A 520 -1.56 58.37 -46.49
CA ARG A 520 -1.92 58.12 -47.90
C ARG A 520 -1.94 56.64 -48.30
N ASP A 521 -0.97 55.87 -47.82
CA ASP A 521 -0.71 54.49 -48.24
C ASP A 521 -1.10 53.52 -47.11
N LYS A 522 -2.34 53.03 -47.18
CA LYS A 522 -2.89 52.10 -46.18
C LYS A 522 -2.03 50.84 -46.04
N LEU A 523 -1.48 50.31 -47.14
CA LEU A 523 -0.64 49.10 -47.09
C LEU A 523 0.66 49.39 -46.34
N TYR A 524 1.30 50.53 -46.63
CA TYR A 524 2.47 50.98 -45.89
C TYR A 524 2.17 51.12 -44.39
N ARG A 525 1.06 51.80 -44.03
CA ARG A 525 0.62 51.91 -42.63
C ARG A 525 0.47 50.55 -41.96
N TYR A 526 -0.21 49.60 -42.60
CA TYR A 526 -0.37 48.25 -42.04
C TYR A 526 0.97 47.54 -41.87
N SER A 527 1.90 47.68 -42.82
CA SER A 527 3.24 47.11 -42.69
C SER A 527 4.01 47.69 -41.49
N VAL A 528 3.92 49.00 -41.26
CA VAL A 528 4.57 49.68 -40.12
C VAL A 528 3.93 49.27 -38.80
N VAL A 529 2.60 49.19 -38.74
CA VAL A 529 1.88 48.76 -37.53
C VAL A 529 2.21 47.30 -37.19
N LEU A 530 2.31 46.42 -38.19
CA LEU A 530 2.76 45.04 -37.98
C LEU A 530 4.18 44.98 -37.43
N TRP A 531 5.10 45.82 -37.91
CA TRP A 531 6.45 45.93 -37.35
C TRP A 531 6.45 46.46 -35.90
N ILE A 532 5.61 47.44 -35.59
CA ILE A 532 5.45 47.91 -34.20
C ILE A 532 4.94 46.77 -33.32
N TRP A 533 3.90 46.05 -33.76
CA TRP A 533 3.37 44.89 -33.04
C TRP A 533 4.39 43.76 -32.91
N PHE A 534 5.23 43.52 -33.92
CA PHE A 534 6.32 42.56 -33.82
C PHE A 534 7.28 42.89 -32.66
N LEU A 535 7.63 44.17 -32.51
CA LEU A 535 8.59 44.63 -31.51
C LEU A 535 7.99 44.77 -30.11
N THR A 536 6.71 45.17 -29.99
CA THR A 536 6.09 45.46 -28.70
C THR A 536 5.17 44.34 -28.20
N GLU A 537 4.45 43.66 -29.09
CA GLU A 537 3.38 42.70 -28.77
C GLU A 537 3.37 41.51 -29.77
N PRO A 538 4.43 40.68 -29.82
CA PRO A 538 4.58 39.66 -30.86
C PRO A 538 3.46 38.62 -30.87
N GLN A 539 2.85 38.32 -29.72
CA GLN A 539 1.68 37.44 -29.64
C GLN A 539 0.47 38.01 -30.39
N ARG A 540 0.22 39.32 -30.27
CA ARG A 540 -0.87 40.00 -30.97
C ARG A 540 -0.66 40.00 -32.48
N MET A 541 0.59 40.17 -32.92
CA MET A 541 0.95 40.04 -34.33
C MET A 541 0.67 38.62 -34.84
N MET A 542 1.12 37.58 -34.12
CA MET A 542 0.88 36.18 -34.49
C MET A 542 -0.61 35.87 -34.60
N HIS A 543 -1.42 36.36 -33.65
CA HIS A 543 -2.86 36.17 -33.69
C HIS A 543 -3.51 36.85 -34.89
N ALA A 544 -3.08 38.07 -35.24
CA ALA A 544 -3.57 38.77 -36.43
C ALA A 544 -3.18 38.04 -37.73
N ILE A 545 -1.95 37.49 -37.80
CA ILE A 545 -1.50 36.69 -38.95
C ILE A 545 -2.34 35.42 -39.08
N ASP A 546 -2.64 34.74 -37.97
CA ASP A 546 -3.46 33.53 -37.97
C ASP A 546 -4.90 33.82 -38.40
N GLU A 547 -5.49 34.93 -37.94
CA GLU A 547 -6.83 35.35 -38.39
C GLU A 547 -6.86 35.70 -39.88
N VAL A 548 -5.86 36.40 -40.40
CA VAL A 548 -5.75 36.67 -41.84
C VAL A 548 -5.54 35.37 -42.63
N LYS A 549 -4.72 34.43 -42.13
CA LYS A 549 -4.56 33.11 -42.75
C LYS A 549 -5.87 32.32 -42.77
N LYS A 550 -6.65 32.34 -41.69
CA LYS A 550 -7.98 31.72 -41.63
C LYS A 550 -8.92 32.37 -42.64
N ALA A 551 -8.96 33.70 -42.72
CA ALA A 551 -9.80 34.42 -43.67
C ALA A 551 -9.38 34.16 -45.13
N ALA A 552 -8.07 34.13 -45.44
CA ALA A 552 -7.57 33.81 -46.77
C ALA A 552 -7.85 32.34 -47.14
N ALA A 553 -7.69 31.42 -46.19
CA ALA A 553 -8.07 30.01 -46.37
C ALA A 553 -9.58 29.84 -46.58
N ALA A 554 -10.41 30.73 -46.01
CA ALA A 554 -11.85 30.75 -46.26
C ALA A 554 -12.20 31.26 -47.68
N VAL A 555 -11.34 32.07 -48.31
CA VAL A 555 -11.57 32.59 -49.68
C VAL A 555 -11.10 31.62 -50.77
N ILE A 556 -10.19 30.69 -50.47
CA ILE A 556 -9.76 29.63 -51.41
C ILE A 556 -10.36 28.30 -50.98
N ARG A 557 -11.68 28.15 -51.15
CA ARG A 557 -12.23 26.87 -51.63
C ARG A 557 -12.47 26.99 -53.14
N PRO A 558 -11.62 26.33 -53.94
CA PRO A 558 -11.61 26.43 -55.38
C PRO A 558 -12.74 25.58 -55.97
N GLY A 559 -13.62 26.25 -56.70
CA GLY A 559 -14.62 25.63 -57.56
C GLY A 559 -14.83 26.54 -58.77
N GLY A 560 -13.77 26.80 -59.52
CA GLY A 560 -13.85 27.65 -60.70
C GLY A 560 -12.48 27.93 -61.28
N GLY A 561 -12.02 27.04 -62.15
CA GLY A 561 -10.90 27.34 -63.03
C GLY A 561 -11.18 28.62 -63.81
N LEU A 562 -10.26 29.57 -63.72
CA LEU A 562 -10.12 30.67 -64.66
C LEU A 562 -8.79 30.46 -65.38
N HIS A 563 -8.95 30.27 -66.69
CA HIS A 563 -8.02 29.69 -67.63
C HIS A 563 -6.77 30.52 -67.92
N ARG A 564 -5.69 29.78 -68.21
CA ARG A 564 -4.72 29.96 -69.31
C ARG A 564 -4.67 31.35 -69.97
N LYS A 565 -3.54 32.03 -69.79
CA LYS A 565 -2.51 32.12 -70.84
C LYS A 565 -1.13 32.11 -70.20
#